data_AF-A0A318KP73-F1
#
_entry.id   AF-A0A318KP73-F1
#
_cell.length_a   1.000
_cell.length_b   1.000
_cell.length_c   1.000
_cell.angle_alpha   90.00
_cell.angle_beta   90.00
_cell.angle_gamma   90.00
#
_symmetry.space_group_name_H-M   'P 1'
#
loop_
_entity.id
_entity.type
_entity.pdbx_description
1 polymer ?
#
loop_
_entity_poly.entity_id
_entity_poly.type
_entity_poly.pdbx_seq_one_letter_code
_entity_poly.pdbx_strand_id
1 'polypeptide(L)'
;MDKFNIAIVDDDPMQVKEISKLCKLYLQNHSYSAKIEEYTNTMLFLESNYLELNLILLDIDMPVYNGIEIARKIKNVNQACFICFITDYSDYIFESYEVHAFDYICKPISKLKLFKLLDDVYKYTYFEPVKVHKSTFQTTTGRVILTHNEIIYLEYFDKLKDLFNRVVKIYTNNATYIVKEKISHIYNELSNDIFIIPHKSFIVNMNYIKIFRHNEIIMTNNVVIPLSQKRASGVRKQFNEFIRENF
;
A
#
# COMPACT_ATOMS: atom_id res chain seq x y z
N MET A 1 -23.69 6.00 -16.24
CA MET A 1 -23.48 4.55 -16.12
C MET A 1 -22.05 4.42 -15.64
N ASP A 2 -21.88 3.98 -14.40
CA ASP A 2 -20.59 3.97 -13.73
C ASP A 2 -19.73 2.87 -14.37
N LYS A 3 -18.69 3.28 -15.08
CA LYS A 3 -17.93 2.41 -15.99
C LYS A 3 -16.70 1.89 -15.25
N PHE A 4 -16.76 0.64 -14.81
CA PHE A 4 -15.66 0.00 -14.08
C PHE A 4 -14.63 -0.57 -15.06
N ASN A 5 -13.44 0.04 -15.14
CA ASN A 5 -12.41 -0.37 -16.09
C ASN A 5 -11.30 -1.17 -15.38
N ILE A 6 -11.08 -2.40 -15.86
CA ILE A 6 -10.09 -3.34 -15.33
C ILE A 6 -9.07 -3.62 -16.43
N ALA A 7 -7.78 -3.53 -16.13
CA ALA A 7 -6.71 -4.07 -16.97
C ALA A 7 -6.14 -5.35 -16.36
N ILE A 8 -5.83 -6.33 -17.20
CA ILE A 8 -5.15 -7.57 -16.83
C ILE A 8 -3.87 -7.62 -17.65
N VAL A 9 -2.73 -7.71 -16.97
CA VAL A 9 -1.40 -7.62 -17.58
C VAL A 9 -0.54 -8.77 -17.06
N ASP A 10 -0.26 -9.72 -17.93
CA ASP A 10 0.52 -10.93 -17.63
C ASP A 10 1.08 -11.46 -18.97
N ASP A 11 2.36 -11.81 -19.04
CA ASP A 11 2.97 -12.27 -20.30
C ASP A 11 2.54 -13.68 -20.70
N ASP A 12 1.92 -14.45 -19.79
CA ASP A 12 1.26 -15.72 -20.07
C ASP A 12 -0.20 -15.50 -20.55
N PRO A 13 -0.52 -15.76 -21.84
CA PRO A 13 -1.88 -15.61 -22.36
C PRO A 13 -2.90 -16.53 -21.69
N MET A 14 -2.48 -17.67 -21.14
CA MET A 14 -3.36 -18.56 -20.40
C MET A 14 -3.81 -17.93 -19.08
N GLN A 15 -2.89 -17.26 -18.37
CA GLN A 15 -3.20 -16.56 -17.13
C GLN A 15 -4.13 -15.38 -17.38
N VAL A 16 -3.84 -14.55 -18.39
CA VAL A 16 -4.73 -13.44 -18.80
C VAL A 16 -6.14 -13.96 -19.07
N LYS A 17 -6.27 -15.07 -19.81
CA LYS A 17 -7.55 -15.67 -20.16
C LYS A 17 -8.29 -16.22 -18.93
N GLU A 18 -7.59 -16.87 -18.01
CA GLU A 18 -8.18 -17.41 -16.77
C GLU A 18 -8.71 -16.29 -15.87
N ILE A 19 -7.88 -15.28 -15.59
CA ILE A 19 -8.24 -14.12 -14.76
C ILE A 19 -9.41 -13.38 -15.41
N SER A 20 -9.34 -13.12 -16.72
CA SER A 20 -10.40 -12.47 -17.48
C SER A 20 -11.72 -13.22 -17.38
N LYS A 21 -11.70 -14.56 -17.50
CA LYS A 21 -12.90 -15.39 -17.34
C LYS A 21 -13.52 -15.23 -15.96
N LEU A 22 -12.72 -15.19 -14.90
CA LEU A 22 -13.22 -15.00 -13.54
C LEU A 22 -13.77 -13.58 -13.33
N CYS A 23 -13.11 -12.54 -13.83
CA CYS A 23 -13.61 -11.17 -13.80
C CYS A 23 -14.94 -11.05 -14.54
N LYS A 24 -15.05 -11.61 -15.76
CA LYS A 24 -16.31 -11.62 -16.54
C LYS A 24 -17.44 -12.31 -15.77
N LEU A 25 -17.16 -13.45 -15.15
CA LEU A 25 -18.12 -14.16 -14.31
C LEU A 25 -18.59 -13.31 -13.11
N TYR A 26 -17.66 -12.66 -12.41
CA TYR A 26 -17.98 -11.76 -11.30
C TYR A 26 -18.90 -10.62 -11.73
N LEU A 27 -18.53 -9.92 -12.81
CA LEU A 27 -19.26 -8.77 -13.34
C LEU A 27 -20.67 -9.15 -13.80
N GLN A 28 -20.82 -10.31 -14.43
CA GLN A 28 -22.11 -10.86 -14.82
C GLN A 28 -23.00 -11.15 -13.61
N ASN A 29 -22.46 -11.78 -12.56
CA ASN A 29 -23.22 -12.09 -11.34
C ASN A 29 -23.75 -10.84 -10.65
N HIS A 30 -23.06 -9.71 -10.76
CA HIS A 30 -23.44 -8.44 -10.13
C HIS A 30 -24.12 -7.45 -11.08
N SER A 31 -24.27 -7.79 -12.36
CA SER A 31 -24.81 -6.91 -13.41
C SER A 31 -24.05 -5.57 -13.53
N TYR A 32 -22.74 -5.57 -13.30
CA TYR A 32 -21.90 -4.38 -13.39
C TYR A 32 -21.50 -4.08 -14.84
N SER A 33 -21.54 -2.79 -15.21
CA SER A 33 -21.02 -2.33 -16.50
C SER A 33 -19.53 -2.08 -16.40
N ALA A 34 -18.74 -2.88 -17.11
CA ALA A 34 -17.29 -2.83 -17.01
C ALA A 34 -16.61 -3.07 -18.36
N LYS A 35 -15.42 -2.48 -18.52
CA LYS A 35 -14.49 -2.79 -19.62
C LYS A 35 -13.33 -3.60 -19.04
N ILE A 36 -13.03 -4.73 -19.66
CA ILE A 36 -11.82 -5.50 -19.37
C ILE A 36 -10.86 -5.30 -20.54
N GLU A 37 -9.65 -4.88 -20.23
CA GLU A 37 -8.54 -4.77 -21.16
C GLU A 37 -7.51 -5.86 -20.83
N GLU A 38 -7.11 -6.62 -21.84
CA GLU A 38 -6.25 -7.80 -21.70
C GLU A 38 -4.93 -7.53 -22.43
N TYR A 39 -3.81 -7.61 -21.70
CA TYR A 39 -2.48 -7.33 -22.22
C TYR A 39 -1.54 -8.49 -21.93
N THR A 40 -0.95 -9.07 -22.98
CA THR A 40 0.10 -10.08 -22.89
C THR A 40 1.51 -9.53 -23.09
N ASN A 41 1.63 -8.20 -23.11
CA ASN A 41 2.88 -7.51 -23.37
C ASN A 41 2.89 -6.17 -22.62
N THR A 42 3.95 -5.95 -21.84
CA THR A 42 4.14 -4.76 -21.01
C THR A 42 4.22 -3.47 -21.83
N MET A 43 4.80 -3.49 -23.03
CA MET A 43 4.88 -2.32 -23.91
C MET A 43 3.51 -1.88 -24.40
N LEU A 44 2.67 -2.82 -24.86
CA LEU A 44 1.31 -2.53 -25.30
C LEU A 44 0.47 -1.93 -24.16
N PHE A 45 0.68 -2.43 -22.93
CA PHE A 45 0.03 -1.87 -21.77
C PHE A 45 0.50 -0.44 -21.47
N LEU A 46 1.82 -0.17 -21.52
CA LEU A 46 2.37 1.16 -21.26
C LEU A 46 1.99 2.21 -22.32
N GLU A 47 1.68 1.79 -23.55
CA GLU A 47 1.14 2.64 -24.62
C GLU A 47 -0.37 2.89 -24.49
N SER A 48 -1.05 2.14 -23.61
CA SER A 48 -2.49 2.27 -23.41
C SER A 48 -2.86 3.48 -22.53
N ASN A 49 -4.15 3.83 -22.51
CA ASN A 49 -4.65 4.88 -21.62
C ASN A 49 -5.01 4.32 -20.23
N TYR A 50 -4.02 4.23 -19.35
CA TYR A 50 -4.22 3.77 -17.96
C TYR A 50 -4.82 4.82 -17.01
N LEU A 51 -5.14 6.04 -17.49
CA LEU A 51 -5.72 7.10 -16.65
C LEU A 51 -7.17 6.84 -16.24
N GLU A 52 -7.90 6.05 -17.03
CA GLU A 52 -9.30 5.71 -16.75
C GLU A 52 -9.46 4.35 -16.04
N LEU A 53 -8.36 3.68 -15.71
CA LEU A 53 -8.41 2.38 -15.05
C LEU A 53 -8.74 2.53 -13.58
N ASN A 54 -9.70 1.72 -13.11
CA ASN A 54 -10.01 1.60 -11.69
C ASN A 54 -9.16 0.50 -11.06
N LEU A 55 -8.92 -0.60 -11.77
CA LEU A 55 -8.16 -1.74 -11.28
C LEU A 55 -7.17 -2.23 -12.32
N ILE A 56 -5.95 -2.54 -11.88
CA ILE A 56 -4.97 -3.28 -12.66
C ILE A 56 -4.63 -4.56 -11.90
N LEU A 57 -4.84 -5.69 -12.57
CA LEU A 57 -4.38 -7.01 -12.16
C LEU A 57 -3.06 -7.27 -12.88
N LEU A 58 -1.96 -7.24 -12.15
CA LEU A 58 -0.61 -7.12 -12.71
C LEU A 58 0.27 -8.29 -12.27
N ASP A 59 0.83 -9.04 -13.22
CA ASP A 59 1.92 -9.95 -12.90
C ASP A 59 3.21 -9.18 -12.58
N ILE A 60 4.11 -9.79 -11.80
CA ILE A 60 5.37 -9.18 -11.42
C ILE A 60 6.52 -9.59 -12.34
N ASP A 61 6.56 -10.85 -12.74
CA ASP A 61 7.69 -11.47 -13.43
C ASP A 61 7.46 -11.50 -14.94
N MET A 62 7.42 -10.31 -15.53
CA MET A 62 7.25 -10.15 -16.98
C MET A 62 8.56 -9.72 -17.66
N PRO A 63 8.77 -10.12 -18.93
CA PRO A 63 9.90 -9.65 -19.73
C PRO A 63 9.93 -8.13 -19.89
N VAL A 64 11.15 -7.58 -20.01
CA VAL A 64 11.47 -6.15 -20.25
C VAL A 64 11.20 -5.23 -19.06
N TYR A 65 10.02 -5.31 -18.44
CA TYR A 65 9.65 -4.50 -17.28
C TYR A 65 9.02 -5.36 -16.19
N ASN A 66 9.55 -5.25 -14.98
CA ASN A 66 8.95 -5.86 -13.80
C ASN A 66 7.64 -5.12 -13.43
N GLY A 67 6.62 -5.87 -13.01
CA GLY A 67 5.31 -5.31 -12.63
C GLY A 67 5.37 -4.24 -11.55
N ILE A 68 6.34 -4.30 -10.63
CA ILE A 68 6.53 -3.28 -9.57
C ILE A 68 6.98 -1.94 -10.16
N GLU A 69 7.85 -1.97 -11.17
CA GLU A 69 8.28 -0.74 -11.87
C GLU A 69 7.13 -0.11 -12.63
N ILE A 70 6.30 -0.94 -13.27
CA ILE A 70 5.08 -0.51 -13.95
C ILE A 70 4.12 0.11 -12.94
N ALA A 71 3.87 -0.55 -11.81
CA ALA A 71 3.00 -0.03 -10.75
C ALA A 71 3.47 1.33 -10.23
N ARG A 72 4.79 1.50 -10.03
CA ARG A 72 5.38 2.78 -9.61
C ARG A 72 5.11 3.89 -10.64
N LYS A 73 5.27 3.60 -11.93
CA LYS A 73 4.96 4.56 -13.01
C LYS A 73 3.49 4.96 -12.98
N ILE A 74 2.59 4.00 -12.82
CA ILE A 74 1.14 4.23 -12.82
C ILE A 74 0.70 5.04 -11.61
N LYS A 75 1.21 4.74 -10.41
CA LYS A 75 0.86 5.50 -9.21
C LYS A 75 1.29 6.96 -9.27
N ASN A 76 2.33 7.30 -10.02
CA ASN A 76 2.74 8.69 -10.22
C ASN A 76 1.74 9.51 -11.05
N VAL A 77 0.91 8.86 -11.88
CA VAL A 77 0.01 9.52 -12.84
C VAL A 77 -1.46 9.27 -12.54
N ASN A 78 -1.80 8.12 -11.98
CA ASN A 78 -3.15 7.73 -11.55
C ASN A 78 -3.09 7.12 -10.14
N GLN A 79 -3.06 7.99 -9.12
CA GLN A 79 -2.99 7.59 -7.71
C GLN A 79 -4.24 6.84 -7.24
N ALA A 80 -5.39 7.08 -7.88
CA ALA A 80 -6.67 6.47 -7.55
C ALA A 80 -6.83 5.05 -8.11
N CYS A 81 -5.98 4.64 -9.04
CA CYS A 81 -6.00 3.29 -9.59
C CYS A 81 -5.61 2.27 -8.53
N PHE A 82 -6.46 1.27 -8.32
CA PHE A 82 -6.14 0.10 -7.53
C PHE A 82 -5.22 -0.82 -8.33
N ILE A 83 -4.18 -1.33 -7.67
CA ILE A 83 -3.25 -2.28 -8.27
C ILE A 83 -3.26 -3.53 -7.40
N CYS A 84 -3.59 -4.67 -7.97
CA CYS A 84 -3.43 -5.96 -7.32
C CYS A 84 -2.39 -6.78 -8.09
N PHE A 85 -1.39 -7.28 -7.36
CA PHE A 85 -0.41 -8.16 -7.97
C PHE A 85 -0.90 -9.60 -7.99
N ILE A 86 -0.70 -10.29 -9.12
CA ILE A 86 -1.06 -11.70 -9.30
C ILE A 86 0.15 -12.44 -9.83
N THR A 87 0.86 -13.20 -8.99
CA THR A 87 2.15 -13.80 -9.36
C THR A 87 2.42 -15.12 -8.65
N ASP A 88 3.36 -15.93 -9.16
CA ASP A 88 3.82 -17.19 -8.55
C ASP A 88 4.78 -16.99 -7.37
N TYR A 89 5.32 -15.78 -7.22
CA TYR A 89 6.34 -15.47 -6.22
C TYR A 89 5.70 -14.84 -4.98
N SER A 90 5.92 -15.38 -3.78
CA SER A 90 5.48 -14.71 -2.53
C SER A 90 6.43 -13.60 -2.08
N ASP A 91 7.66 -13.60 -2.58
CA ASP A 91 8.73 -12.82 -1.96
C ASP A 91 8.63 -11.32 -2.28
N TYR A 92 7.90 -10.96 -3.33
CA TYR A 92 7.66 -9.58 -3.76
C TYR A 92 6.58 -8.83 -2.98
N ILE A 93 5.93 -9.47 -2.01
CA ILE A 93 4.92 -8.83 -1.16
C ILE A 93 5.51 -7.56 -0.52
N PHE A 94 6.78 -7.57 -0.12
CA PHE A 94 7.40 -6.42 0.55
C PHE A 94 7.62 -5.23 -0.38
N GLU A 95 8.11 -5.48 -1.59
CA GLU A 95 8.30 -4.47 -2.63
C GLU A 95 6.95 -3.93 -3.15
N SER A 96 5.89 -4.73 -3.08
CA SER A 96 4.53 -4.29 -3.47
C SER A 96 3.98 -3.15 -2.58
N TYR A 97 4.40 -3.07 -1.32
CA TYR A 97 3.97 -1.98 -0.42
C TYR A 97 4.60 -0.64 -0.78
N GLU A 98 5.82 -0.62 -1.33
CA GLU A 98 6.46 0.64 -1.73
C GLU A 98 5.62 1.40 -2.77
N VAL A 99 4.86 0.66 -3.58
CA VAL A 99 3.98 1.19 -4.62
C VAL A 99 2.51 1.28 -4.20
N HIS A 100 2.18 1.12 -2.91
CA HIS A 100 0.79 1.16 -2.43
C HIS A 100 -0.13 0.24 -3.24
N ALA A 101 0.32 -0.99 -3.46
CA ALA A 101 -0.55 -2.04 -3.97
C ALA A 101 -1.76 -2.18 -3.05
N PHE A 102 -2.92 -2.36 -3.67
CA PHE A 102 -4.17 -2.54 -2.96
C PHE A 102 -4.28 -3.96 -2.37
N ASP A 103 -3.84 -4.96 -3.12
CA ASP A 103 -3.89 -6.37 -2.69
C ASP A 103 -2.85 -7.22 -3.44
N TYR A 104 -2.68 -8.46 -3.00
CA TYR A 104 -1.74 -9.43 -3.55
C TYR A 104 -2.35 -10.84 -3.57
N ILE A 105 -2.33 -11.48 -4.74
CA ILE A 105 -2.86 -12.84 -4.91
C ILE A 105 -1.77 -13.75 -5.50
N CYS A 106 -1.36 -14.76 -4.73
CA CYS A 106 -0.48 -15.80 -5.27
C CYS A 106 -1.24 -16.68 -6.27
N LYS A 107 -0.59 -17.02 -7.37
CA LYS A 107 -1.04 -18.06 -8.32
C LYS A 107 -0.94 -19.45 -7.65
N PRO A 108 -1.85 -20.40 -7.94
CA PRO A 108 -3.00 -20.27 -8.85
C PRO A 108 -4.12 -19.39 -8.26
N ILE A 109 -4.79 -18.63 -9.12
CA ILE A 109 -5.75 -17.63 -8.67
C ILE A 109 -6.97 -18.27 -7.99
N SER A 110 -7.23 -17.86 -6.75
CA SER A 110 -8.44 -18.27 -6.04
C SER A 110 -9.62 -17.40 -6.44
N LYS A 111 -10.69 -18.01 -6.97
CA LYS A 111 -11.96 -17.33 -7.27
C LYS A 111 -12.48 -16.52 -6.07
N LEU A 112 -12.38 -17.07 -4.86
CA LEU A 112 -12.86 -16.39 -3.64
C LEU A 112 -12.04 -15.12 -3.35
N LYS A 113 -10.70 -15.19 -3.49
CA LYS A 113 -9.84 -14.03 -3.27
C LYS A 113 -10.08 -12.94 -4.32
N LEU A 114 -10.14 -13.32 -5.60
CA LEU A 114 -10.40 -12.37 -6.68
C LEU A 114 -11.78 -11.71 -6.54
N PHE A 115 -12.81 -12.46 -6.15
CA PHE A 115 -14.17 -11.89 -6.00
C PHE A 115 -14.22 -10.90 -4.84
N LYS A 116 -13.60 -11.22 -3.71
CA LYS A 116 -13.47 -10.30 -2.58
C LYS A 116 -12.72 -9.02 -2.97
N LEU A 117 -11.60 -9.15 -3.67
CA LEU A 117 -10.84 -8.02 -4.22
C LEU A 117 -11.74 -7.13 -5.09
N LEU A 118 -12.51 -7.72 -6.01
CA LEU A 118 -13.41 -6.97 -6.88
C LEU A 118 -14.55 -6.29 -6.11
N ASP A 119 -15.11 -6.94 -5.09
CA ASP A 119 -16.10 -6.35 -4.18
C ASP A 119 -15.53 -5.11 -3.49
N ASP A 120 -14.34 -5.24 -2.90
CA ASP A 120 -13.68 -4.16 -2.17
C ASP A 120 -13.37 -2.99 -3.12
N VAL A 121 -12.75 -3.27 -4.27
CA VAL A 121 -12.43 -2.24 -5.26
C VAL A 121 -13.68 -1.54 -5.80
N TYR A 122 -14.74 -2.29 -6.12
CA TYR A 122 -15.98 -1.70 -6.61
C TYR A 122 -16.64 -0.84 -5.52
N LYS A 123 -16.69 -1.33 -4.28
CA LYS A 123 -17.15 -0.57 -3.12
C LYS A 123 -16.38 0.73 -2.97
N TYR A 124 -15.06 0.66 -3.04
CA TYR A 124 -14.19 1.81 -2.89
C TYR A 124 -14.24 2.78 -4.07
N THR A 125 -14.62 2.31 -5.26
CA THR A 125 -14.75 3.18 -6.43
C THR A 125 -16.04 4.00 -6.38
N TYR A 126 -17.17 3.42 -5.91
CA TYR A 126 -18.50 4.00 -6.11
C TYR A 126 -19.30 4.35 -4.86
N PHE A 127 -19.03 3.71 -3.71
CA PHE A 127 -19.86 3.86 -2.52
C PHE A 127 -19.11 4.46 -1.34
N GLU A 128 -17.85 4.09 -1.15
CA GLU A 128 -16.99 4.61 -0.11
C GLU A 128 -15.63 4.89 -0.72
N PRO A 129 -15.35 6.04 -1.38
CA PRO A 129 -13.98 6.37 -1.76
C PRO A 129 -13.08 6.09 -0.55
N VAL A 130 -12.05 5.24 -0.72
CA VAL A 130 -11.14 4.83 0.37
C VAL A 130 -10.94 6.05 1.23
N LYS A 131 -11.30 6.00 2.51
CA LYS A 131 -11.02 7.10 3.42
C LYS A 131 -9.50 7.18 3.51
N VAL A 132 -8.90 7.94 2.59
CA VAL A 132 -7.49 8.25 2.61
C VAL A 132 -7.34 9.10 3.85
N HIS A 133 -6.92 8.47 4.94
CA HIS A 133 -6.66 9.17 6.17
C HIS A 133 -5.53 10.16 5.89
N LYS A 134 -5.83 11.44 6.12
CA LYS A 134 -4.90 12.53 5.95
C LYS A 134 -4.74 13.22 7.29
N SER A 135 -3.49 13.54 7.63
CA SER A 135 -3.19 14.40 8.77
C SER A 135 -2.47 15.65 8.28
N THR A 136 -2.75 16.75 8.96
CA THR A 136 -2.11 18.03 8.70
C THR A 136 -1.02 18.25 9.73
N PHE A 137 0.20 18.51 9.27
CA PHE A 137 1.35 18.73 10.15
C PHE A 137 1.86 20.16 10.02
N GLN A 138 2.09 20.83 11.14
CA GLN A 138 2.81 22.09 11.17
C GLN A 138 4.32 21.82 11.19
N THR A 139 4.98 22.01 10.05
CA THR A 139 6.43 21.80 9.90
C THR A 139 7.20 23.11 10.03
N THR A 140 8.54 23.00 10.10
CA THR A 140 9.44 24.16 10.08
C THR A 140 9.39 24.97 8.77
N THR A 141 8.93 24.38 7.66
CA THR A 141 8.85 25.03 6.34
C THR A 141 7.42 25.41 5.96
N GLY A 142 6.45 25.23 6.86
CA GLY A 142 5.03 25.50 6.61
C GLY A 142 4.12 24.33 6.97
N ARG A 143 2.84 24.44 6.62
CA ARG A 143 1.85 23.39 6.85
C ARG A 143 1.89 22.38 5.69
N VAL A 144 1.98 21.09 6.01
CA VAL A 144 1.91 20.00 5.03
C VAL A 144 0.69 19.12 5.33
N ILE A 145 0.06 18.61 4.28
CA ILE A 145 -0.99 17.59 4.39
C ILE A 145 -0.40 16.31 3.82
N LEU A 146 -0.37 15.25 4.61
CA LEU A 146 0.15 13.95 4.18
C LEU A 146 -0.95 12.91 4.28
N THR A 147 -1.05 12.04 3.28
CA THR A 147 -1.80 10.80 3.41
C THR A 147 -1.03 9.85 4.33
N HIS A 148 -1.74 9.05 5.11
CA HIS A 148 -1.10 8.11 6.03
C HIS A 148 -0.27 7.05 5.30
N ASN A 149 -0.69 6.68 4.09
CA ASN A 149 0.04 5.76 3.23
C ASN A 149 1.40 6.34 2.78
N GLU A 150 1.54 7.65 2.58
CA GLU A 150 2.85 8.25 2.24
C GLU A 150 3.86 8.19 3.40
N ILE A 151 3.40 7.99 4.64
CA ILE A 151 4.24 8.01 5.84
C ILE A 151 4.81 6.62 6.11
N ILE A 152 6.13 6.50 6.11
CA ILE A 152 6.85 5.24 6.40
C ILE A 152 6.98 5.07 7.93
N TYR A 153 7.57 6.07 8.59
CA TYR A 153 7.74 6.08 10.04
C TYR A 153 8.01 7.50 10.55
N LEU A 154 7.83 7.68 11.85
CA LEU A 154 8.19 8.88 12.57
C LEU A 154 9.27 8.57 13.60
N GLU A 155 10.20 9.49 13.77
CA GLU A 155 11.30 9.40 14.73
C GLU A 155 11.34 10.66 15.59
N TYR A 156 11.26 10.47 16.90
CA TYR A 156 11.62 11.51 17.85
C TYR A 156 13.14 11.66 17.92
N PHE A 157 13.64 12.86 17.67
CA PHE A 157 15.06 13.15 17.57
C PHE A 157 15.52 14.08 18.71
N ASP A 158 16.39 13.57 19.58
CA ASP A 158 16.81 14.19 20.84
C ASP A 158 18.24 14.78 20.78
N LYS A 159 18.58 15.53 19.73
CA LYS A 159 19.91 16.18 19.63
C LYS A 159 19.94 17.65 20.02
N LEU A 160 18.81 18.30 20.27
CA LEU A 160 18.78 19.67 20.76
C LEU A 160 18.53 19.61 22.28
N LYS A 161 19.63 19.56 23.06
CA LYS A 161 19.64 19.67 24.53
C LYS A 161 19.16 21.05 25.04
N ASP A 162 18.38 21.77 24.25
CA ASP A 162 17.70 22.99 24.67
C ASP A 162 16.27 22.63 25.04
N LEU A 163 15.92 23.03 26.25
CA LEU A 163 14.83 22.59 27.14
C LEU A 163 13.39 22.61 26.56
N PHE A 164 13.19 22.87 25.26
CA PHE A 164 11.88 23.11 24.65
C PHE A 164 11.60 22.52 23.26
N ASN A 165 12.54 21.84 22.57
CA ASN A 165 12.25 21.37 21.20
C ASN A 165 12.05 19.84 21.13
N ARG A 166 10.80 19.41 21.30
CA ARG A 166 10.37 18.04 20.96
C ARG A 166 10.27 17.92 19.44
N VAL A 167 11.37 17.55 18.79
CA VAL A 167 11.43 17.44 17.33
C VAL A 167 11.09 16.02 16.91
N VAL A 168 10.11 15.89 16.02
CA VAL A 168 9.76 14.65 15.35
C VAL A 168 10.04 14.80 13.86
N LYS A 169 10.77 13.85 13.31
CA LYS A 169 10.96 13.70 11.86
C LYS A 169 9.90 12.74 11.34
N ILE A 170 9.21 13.13 10.28
CA ILE A 170 8.27 12.29 9.53
C ILE A 170 8.98 11.88 8.25
N TYR A 171 9.25 10.60 8.09
CA TYR A 171 9.87 10.04 6.89
C TYR A 171 8.77 9.53 5.95
N THR A 172 8.82 9.98 4.71
CA THR A 172 7.92 9.57 3.62
C THR A 172 8.73 9.01 2.46
N ASN A 173 8.07 8.44 1.45
CA ASN A 173 8.75 7.95 0.24
C ASN A 173 9.52 9.05 -0.52
N ASN A 174 9.06 10.30 -0.44
CA ASN A 174 9.55 11.39 -1.27
C ASN A 174 10.37 12.44 -0.50
N ALA A 175 10.10 12.61 0.79
CA ALA A 175 10.68 13.68 1.59
C ALA A 175 10.73 13.35 3.09
N THR A 176 11.50 14.15 3.83
CA THR A 176 11.48 14.15 5.31
C THR A 176 10.98 15.49 5.81
N TYR A 177 10.02 15.47 6.73
CA TYR A 177 9.43 16.67 7.33
C TYR A 177 9.82 16.78 8.80
N ILE A 178 10.05 18.01 9.27
CA ILE A 178 10.42 18.29 10.67
C ILE A 178 9.25 19.00 11.36
N VAL A 179 8.72 18.36 12.40
CA VAL A 179 7.60 18.85 13.22
C VAL A 179 8.07 19.10 14.64
N LYS A 180 7.62 20.19 15.26
CA LYS A 180 7.92 20.55 16.67
C LYS A 180 6.72 20.22 17.56
N GLU A 181 6.45 18.94 17.77
CA GLU A 181 5.27 18.42 18.47
C GLU A 181 5.65 17.19 19.29
N LYS A 182 4.85 16.84 20.30
CA LYS A 182 5.04 15.56 21.00
C LYS A 182 4.71 14.41 20.05
N ILE A 183 5.59 13.42 19.95
CA ILE A 183 5.31 12.20 19.17
C ILE A 183 4.01 11.51 19.61
N SER A 184 3.66 11.57 20.90
CA SER A 184 2.39 11.05 21.43
C SER A 184 1.16 11.83 20.96
N HIS A 185 1.26 13.14 20.77
CA HIS A 185 0.17 13.93 20.21
C HIS A 185 -0.03 13.59 18.74
N ILE A 186 1.08 13.52 17.97
CA ILE A 186 1.04 13.11 16.58
C ILE A 186 0.36 11.74 16.43
N TYR A 187 0.73 10.77 17.28
CA TYR A 187 0.11 9.44 17.25
C TYR A 187 -1.42 9.47 17.40
N ASN A 188 -1.95 10.32 18.30
CA ASN A 188 -3.39 10.43 18.51
C ASN A 188 -4.15 11.03 17.30
N GLU A 189 -3.44 11.72 16.42
CA GLU A 189 -3.99 12.29 15.18
C GLU A 189 -3.80 11.37 13.96
N LEU A 190 -3.00 10.31 14.10
CA LEU A 190 -2.82 9.28 13.08
C LEU A 190 -3.93 8.23 13.20
N SER A 191 -4.23 7.54 12.09
CA SER A 191 -5.16 6.42 12.13
C SER A 191 -4.52 5.27 12.89
N ASN A 192 -5.19 4.76 13.92
CA ASN A 192 -4.63 3.68 14.73
C ASN A 192 -4.56 2.33 13.99
N ASP A 193 -5.17 2.23 12.80
CA ASP A 193 -5.33 0.96 12.09
C ASP A 193 -4.04 0.50 11.41
N ILE A 194 -3.17 1.43 11.00
CA ILE A 194 -1.92 1.11 10.29
C ILE A 194 -0.66 1.52 11.05
N PHE A 195 -0.76 2.36 12.08
CA PHE A 195 0.40 2.84 12.83
C PHE A 195 0.56 2.15 14.18
N ILE A 196 1.80 1.78 14.52
CA ILE A 196 2.15 1.16 15.80
C ILE A 196 3.35 1.84 16.44
N ILE A 197 3.46 1.77 17.78
CA ILE A 197 4.56 2.37 18.54
C ILE A 197 5.47 1.26 19.10
N PRO A 198 6.49 0.80 18.36
CA PRO A 198 7.39 -0.26 18.81
C PRO A 198 8.34 0.22 19.91
N HIS A 199 8.66 1.52 19.94
CA HIS A 199 9.56 2.14 20.89
C HIS A 199 9.13 3.56 21.20
N LYS A 200 9.52 4.11 22.36
CA LYS A 200 9.09 5.46 22.81
C LYS A 200 9.43 6.59 21.83
N SER A 201 10.43 6.37 20.99
CA SER A 201 10.91 7.35 20.00
C SER A 201 10.40 7.08 18.58
N PHE A 202 9.58 6.06 18.36
CA PHE A 202 9.21 5.64 17.00
C PHE A 202 7.72 5.34 16.89
N ILE A 203 7.13 5.82 15.80
CA ILE A 203 5.84 5.34 15.28
C ILE A 203 6.15 4.76 13.90
N VAL A 204 5.70 3.55 13.60
CA VAL A 204 5.93 2.91 12.31
C VAL A 204 4.61 2.60 11.63
N ASN A 205 4.56 2.77 10.31
CA ASN A 205 3.48 2.28 9.49
C ASN A 205 3.70 0.79 9.21
N MET A 206 2.73 -0.05 9.58
CA MET A 206 2.81 -1.50 9.45
C MET A 206 2.89 -1.96 7.99
N ASN A 207 2.34 -1.18 7.06
CA ASN A 207 2.49 -1.43 5.62
C ASN A 207 3.96 -1.43 5.17
N TYR A 208 4.84 -0.76 5.91
CA TYR A 208 6.26 -0.63 5.55
C TYR A 208 7.18 -1.55 6.37
N ILE A 209 6.63 -2.54 7.09
CA ILE A 209 7.43 -3.50 7.84
C ILE A 209 7.90 -4.62 6.90
N LYS A 210 9.22 -4.76 6.76
CA LYS A 210 9.87 -5.84 5.99
C LYS A 210 10.11 -7.09 6.84
N ILE A 211 10.66 -6.93 8.04
CA ILE A 211 10.94 -8.06 8.94
C ILE A 211 10.59 -7.67 10.36
N PHE A 212 9.70 -8.44 10.99
CA PHE A 212 9.39 -8.30 12.41
C PHE A 212 10.19 -9.33 13.22
N ARG A 213 11.20 -8.88 13.99
CA ARG A 213 12.05 -9.74 14.81
C ARG A 213 11.73 -9.62 16.30
N HIS A 214 12.47 -10.36 17.13
CA HIS A 214 12.24 -10.38 18.57
C HIS A 214 12.45 -9.00 19.23
N ASN A 215 13.53 -8.27 18.86
CA ASN A 215 13.94 -7.01 19.49
C ASN A 215 14.01 -5.82 18.52
N GLU A 216 13.65 -6.02 17.25
CA GLU A 216 13.76 -5.00 16.22
C GLU A 216 12.74 -5.24 15.11
N ILE A 217 12.42 -4.17 14.40
CA ILE A 217 11.58 -4.16 13.20
C ILE A 217 12.44 -3.57 12.08
N ILE A 218 12.57 -4.29 10.98
CA ILE A 218 13.26 -3.81 9.78
C ILE A 218 12.19 -3.28 8.85
N MET A 219 12.31 -2.00 8.46
CA MET A 219 11.42 -1.34 7.51
C MET A 219 11.81 -1.68 6.07
N THR A 220 10.93 -1.44 5.09
CA THR A 220 11.23 -1.70 3.66
C THR A 220 12.43 -0.92 3.13
N ASN A 221 12.65 0.31 3.64
CA ASN A 221 13.85 1.11 3.37
C ASN A 221 15.11 0.66 4.14
N ASN A 222 15.09 -0.54 4.72
CA ASN A 222 16.16 -1.16 5.51
C ASN A 222 16.53 -0.42 6.82
N VAL A 223 15.77 0.58 7.25
CA VAL A 223 15.95 1.20 8.57
C VAL A 223 15.56 0.20 9.66
N VAL A 224 16.44 0.06 10.66
CA VAL A 224 16.20 -0.80 11.83
C VAL A 224 15.58 0.02 12.95
N ILE A 225 14.35 -0.32 13.32
CA ILE A 225 13.60 0.32 14.40
C ILE A 225 13.65 -0.59 15.63
N PRO A 226 14.09 -0.08 16.80
CA PRO A 226 14.14 -0.88 18.01
C PRO A 226 12.73 -1.26 18.48
N LEU A 227 12.57 -2.47 19.00
CA LEU A 227 11.35 -2.91 19.68
C LEU A 227 11.61 -2.95 21.19
N SER A 228 10.88 -2.12 21.94
CA SER A 228 11.00 -2.10 23.40
C SER A 228 10.46 -3.42 23.99
N GLN A 229 11.24 -4.06 24.87
CA GLN A 229 10.81 -5.28 25.58
C GLN A 229 9.45 -5.10 26.27
N LYS A 230 9.22 -3.95 26.92
CA LYS A 230 7.94 -3.64 27.60
C LYS A 230 6.75 -3.58 26.63
N ARG A 231 6.99 -3.24 25.36
CA ARG A 231 5.96 -3.10 24.33
C ARG A 231 5.85 -4.33 23.41
N ALA A 232 6.86 -5.19 23.39
CA ALA A 232 7.00 -6.27 22.42
C ALA A 232 5.78 -7.17 22.28
N SER A 233 5.17 -7.58 23.41
CA SER A 233 3.96 -8.42 23.39
C SER A 233 2.77 -7.73 22.72
N GLY A 234 2.47 -6.49 23.12
CA GLY A 234 1.35 -5.73 22.55
C GLY A 234 1.56 -5.37 21.08
N VAL A 235 2.78 -4.96 20.73
CA VAL A 235 3.14 -4.61 19.34
C VAL A 235 3.06 -5.83 18.43
N ARG A 236 3.51 -7.01 18.89
CA ARG A 236 3.35 -8.26 18.12
C ARG A 236 1.89 -8.63 17.94
N LYS A 237 1.07 -8.47 18.98
CA LYS A 237 -0.37 -8.75 18.89
C LYS A 237 -1.02 -7.86 17.82
N GLN A 238 -0.78 -6.55 17.89
CA GLN A 238 -1.33 -5.58 16.94
C GLN A 238 -0.84 -5.85 15.50
N PHE A 239 0.44 -6.19 15.33
CA PHE A 239 0.97 -6.55 14.02
C PHE A 239 0.35 -7.83 13.47
N ASN A 240 0.14 -8.86 14.30
CA ASN A 240 -0.52 -10.10 13.88
C ASN A 240 -2.00 -9.88 13.50
N GLU A 241 -2.70 -9.01 14.23
CA GLU A 241 -4.08 -8.61 13.91
C GLU A 241 -4.11 -7.87 12.57
N PHE A 242 -3.22 -6.91 12.37
CA PHE A 242 -3.04 -6.22 11.10
C PHE A 242 -2.77 -7.19 9.94
N ILE A 243 -1.86 -8.16 10.13
CA ILE A 243 -1.59 -9.16 9.10
C ILE A 243 -2.85 -9.98 8.78
N ARG A 244 -3.59 -10.45 9.78
CA ARG A 244 -4.82 -11.22 9.57
C ARG A 244 -5.91 -10.45 8.82
N GLU A 245 -6.00 -9.15 9.05
CA GLU A 245 -7.03 -8.31 8.41
C GLU A 245 -6.67 -7.93 6.98
N ASN A 246 -5.38 -7.92 6.63
CA ASN A 246 -4.86 -7.41 5.36
C ASN A 246 -4.17 -8.47 4.48
N PHE A 247 -3.95 -9.72 4.96
CA PHE A 247 -3.28 -10.84 4.25
C PHE A 247 -3.96 -12.20 4.54
#